data_AF-A0A0D0B894-F1
#
_entry.id   AF-A0A0D0B894-F1
#
_cell.length_a   1.000
_cell.length_b   1.000
_cell.length_c   1.000
_cell.angle_alpha   90.00
_cell.angle_beta   90.00
_cell.angle_gamma   90.00
#
_symmetry.space_group_name_H-M   'P 1'
#
loop_
_entity.id
_entity.type
_entity.pdbx_description
1 polymer ?
#
loop_
_entity_poly.entity_id
_entity_poly.type
_entity_poly.pdbx_seq_one_letter_code
_entity_poly.pdbx_strand_id
1 'polypeptide(L)'
;MVKDVGAGLRYLHSVPVVHGGITGANILIDEGGCARLIDFGLSTIVRPILGQSYLAATSIHPGAIRYAAPELVLSADSRGLPLEKSDIYSFGCVMLQILSGRFPWSEIESEKPELCILMMIAKGRGPQRPDGHPEIIDSDWDIIQRCLLPKPERRPSADEVLNLACARTQPRNFVIFGEMGVGKSSLVNLIAGDQLAASSSGAQSCTLESTEYSITLSDPQFNVNLFDTVGLDSPTMNNAGYLDALVKAHELIVSLKSRGGVHALLFCIKGDRVSNTIQENHRLFFEFLFLCQEQMPLALVVTNLENEENMDHWWTMNKAHIENSGIIPITPVCITTTKGYQNVHEARYFESRKKVLNMLRELGSRDACVVDVKDWFARMREFLIPAKR
;
A
#
# COMPACT_ATOMS: atom_id res chain seq x y z
N MET A 1 -11.88 -3.14 -11.15
CA MET A 1 -11.95 -4.52 -11.71
C MET A 1 -11.72 -5.62 -10.67
N VAL A 2 -10.50 -5.92 -10.19
CA VAL A 2 -10.27 -7.05 -9.22
C VAL A 2 -11.16 -6.94 -7.97
N LYS A 3 -11.26 -5.73 -7.39
CA LYS A 3 -12.14 -5.42 -6.26
C LYS A 3 -13.61 -5.73 -6.56
N ASP A 4 -14.10 -5.36 -7.73
CA ASP A 4 -15.52 -5.51 -8.09
C ASP A 4 -15.86 -6.99 -8.29
N VAL A 5 -14.98 -7.75 -8.95
CA VAL A 5 -15.10 -9.21 -9.09
C VAL A 5 -15.11 -9.89 -7.72
N GLY A 6 -14.21 -9.47 -6.81
CA GLY A 6 -14.17 -9.99 -5.44
C GLY A 6 -15.44 -9.65 -4.64
N ALA A 7 -16.01 -8.46 -4.85
CA ALA A 7 -17.24 -8.03 -4.20
C ALA A 7 -18.45 -8.84 -4.70
N GLY A 8 -18.52 -9.09 -6.01
CA GLY A 8 -19.52 -9.98 -6.61
C GLY A 8 -19.40 -11.41 -6.09
N LEU A 9 -18.18 -11.93 -6.00
CA LEU A 9 -17.94 -13.27 -5.47
C LEU A 9 -18.35 -13.41 -4.00
N ARG A 10 -17.97 -12.45 -3.16
CA ARG A 10 -18.41 -12.40 -1.76
C ARG A 10 -19.94 -12.37 -1.65
N TYR A 11 -20.60 -11.60 -2.52
CA TYR A 11 -22.05 -11.56 -2.54
C TYR A 11 -22.66 -12.93 -2.87
N LEU A 12 -22.12 -13.65 -3.86
CA LEU A 12 -22.61 -15.01 -4.17
C LEU A 12 -22.40 -15.97 -3.01
N HIS A 13 -21.25 -15.94 -2.35
CA HIS A 13 -20.99 -16.83 -1.20
C HIS A 13 -21.78 -16.44 0.06
N SER A 14 -22.30 -15.21 0.15
CA SER A 14 -23.21 -14.83 1.24
C SER A 14 -24.64 -15.34 1.05
N VAL A 15 -25.02 -15.66 -0.19
CA VAL A 15 -26.32 -16.25 -0.54
C VAL A 15 -26.10 -17.62 -1.18
N PRO A 16 -26.17 -18.73 -0.43
CA PRO A 16 -25.52 -20.04 -0.69
C PRO A 16 -25.54 -20.49 -2.17
N VAL A 17 -24.67 -19.88 -2.97
CA VAL A 17 -24.58 -19.99 -4.42
C VAL A 17 -23.11 -20.08 -4.76
N VAL A 18 -22.74 -21.19 -5.37
CA VAL A 18 -21.43 -21.36 -6.00
C VAL A 18 -21.57 -21.00 -7.47
N HIS A 19 -20.70 -20.16 -8.00
CA HIS A 19 -20.75 -19.74 -9.40
C HIS A 19 -20.34 -20.88 -10.32
N GLY A 20 -19.24 -21.58 -10.00
CA GLY A 20 -18.76 -22.77 -10.68
C GLY A 20 -18.21 -22.56 -12.09
N GLY A 21 -18.02 -21.30 -12.52
CA GLY A 21 -17.65 -20.98 -13.90
C GLY A 21 -16.98 -19.61 -14.04
N ILE A 22 -16.24 -19.17 -13.03
CA ILE A 22 -15.59 -17.85 -13.05
C ILE A 22 -14.45 -17.88 -14.08
N THR A 23 -14.57 -17.04 -15.11
CA THR A 23 -13.56 -16.85 -16.16
C THR A 23 -13.51 -15.37 -16.56
N GLY A 24 -12.46 -14.97 -17.27
CA GLY A 24 -12.39 -13.62 -17.84
C GLY A 24 -13.53 -13.29 -18.82
N ALA A 25 -14.12 -14.30 -19.48
CA ALA A 25 -15.27 -14.10 -20.38
C ALA A 25 -16.59 -13.85 -19.64
N ASN A 26 -16.67 -14.27 -18.38
CA ASN A 26 -17.85 -14.13 -17.53
C ASN A 26 -17.79 -12.88 -16.65
N ILE A 27 -17.01 -11.88 -17.07
CA ILE A 27 -16.87 -10.58 -16.41
C ILE A 27 -17.13 -9.50 -17.45
N LEU A 28 -18.21 -8.75 -17.25
CA LEU A 28 -18.54 -7.59 -18.10
C LEU A 28 -18.27 -6.29 -17.35
N ILE A 29 -17.97 -5.23 -18.10
CA ILE A 29 -17.85 -3.87 -17.58
C ILE A 29 -19.15 -3.14 -17.89
N ASP A 30 -19.78 -2.56 -16.87
CA ASP A 30 -20.99 -1.75 -17.04
C ASP A 30 -20.68 -0.31 -17.49
N GLU A 31 -21.73 0.49 -17.72
CA GLU A 31 -21.59 1.90 -18.12
C GLU A 31 -20.85 2.77 -17.09
N GLY A 32 -20.81 2.34 -15.82
CA GLY A 32 -20.07 2.99 -14.74
C GLY A 32 -18.61 2.54 -14.62
N GLY A 33 -18.13 1.69 -15.52
CA GLY A 33 -16.77 1.14 -15.47
C GLY A 33 -16.57 0.07 -14.40
N CYS A 34 -17.65 -0.44 -13.80
CA CYS A 34 -17.60 -1.46 -12.76
C CYS A 34 -17.69 -2.86 -13.37
N ALA A 35 -16.82 -3.77 -12.89
CA ALA A 35 -16.85 -5.16 -13.33
C ALA A 35 -17.95 -5.95 -12.62
N ARG A 36 -18.69 -6.76 -13.39
CA ARG A 36 -19.82 -7.58 -12.93
C ARG A 36 -19.65 -9.01 -13.40
N LEU A 37 -19.85 -9.96 -12.47
CA LEU A 37 -19.94 -11.38 -12.79
C LEU A 37 -21.26 -11.65 -13.53
N ILE A 38 -21.17 -12.43 -14.59
CA ILE A 38 -22.29 -12.87 -15.41
C ILE A 38 -22.24 -14.39 -15.62
N ASP A 39 -23.25 -14.92 -16.30
CA ASP A 39 -23.36 -16.33 -16.71
C ASP A 39 -23.32 -17.33 -15.54
N PHE A 40 -24.49 -17.46 -14.91
CA PHE A 40 -24.76 -18.40 -13.82
C PHE A 40 -25.15 -19.80 -14.34
N GLY A 41 -24.81 -20.16 -15.59
CA GLY A 41 -25.20 -21.44 -16.21
C GLY A 41 -24.66 -22.69 -15.51
N LEU A 42 -23.58 -22.56 -14.73
CA LEU A 42 -23.04 -23.61 -13.86
C LEU A 42 -23.29 -23.33 -12.37
N SER A 43 -24.07 -22.30 -12.05
CA SER A 43 -24.36 -21.95 -10.67
C SER A 43 -25.19 -23.06 -10.02
N THR A 44 -24.67 -23.60 -8.94
CA THR A 44 -25.37 -24.63 -8.19
C THR A 44 -25.89 -23.97 -6.92
N ILE A 45 -27.21 -23.80 -6.81
CA ILE A 45 -27.84 -23.67 -5.49
C ILE A 45 -27.49 -24.94 -4.73
N VAL A 46 -27.17 -24.87 -3.43
CA VAL A 46 -26.62 -25.95 -2.57
C VAL A 46 -27.57 -27.16 -2.37
N ARG A 47 -28.18 -27.68 -3.46
CA ARG A 47 -28.87 -28.96 -3.59
C ARG A 47 -28.59 -29.57 -4.98
N PRO A 48 -28.07 -30.80 -5.04
CA PRO A 48 -27.51 -31.37 -6.26
C PRO A 48 -28.61 -31.67 -7.28
N ILE A 49 -28.55 -31.06 -8.47
CA ILE A 49 -29.22 -31.62 -9.64
C ILE A 49 -28.25 -32.62 -10.26
N LEU A 50 -28.68 -33.88 -10.23
CA LEU A 50 -27.91 -35.06 -10.59
C LEU A 50 -27.30 -34.99 -12.01
N GLY A 51 -26.00 -35.33 -12.12
CA GLY A 51 -25.56 -36.23 -13.18
C GLY A 51 -24.63 -35.71 -14.29
N GLN A 52 -24.22 -34.44 -14.31
CA GLN A 52 -23.22 -33.97 -15.29
C GLN A 52 -21.86 -33.75 -14.63
N SER A 53 -20.81 -34.34 -15.23
CA SER A 53 -19.43 -34.10 -14.81
C SER A 53 -18.99 -32.69 -15.20
N TYR A 54 -18.24 -32.01 -14.35
CA TYR A 54 -17.71 -30.66 -14.62
C TYR A 54 -16.93 -30.60 -15.95
N LEU A 55 -16.21 -31.66 -16.31
CA LEU A 55 -15.51 -31.79 -17.60
C LEU A 55 -16.45 -31.83 -18.81
N ALA A 56 -17.67 -32.37 -18.66
CA ALA A 56 -18.68 -32.37 -19.72
C ALA A 56 -19.42 -31.02 -19.83
N ALA A 57 -19.48 -30.25 -18.73
CA ALA A 57 -20.04 -28.91 -18.73
C ALA A 57 -19.03 -27.85 -19.23
N THR A 58 -17.75 -28.03 -18.93
CA THR A 58 -16.66 -27.12 -19.36
C THR A 58 -16.15 -27.38 -20.77
N SER A 59 -16.40 -28.57 -21.35
CA SER A 59 -16.12 -28.84 -22.77
C SER A 59 -16.95 -27.99 -23.74
N ILE A 60 -18.02 -27.33 -23.25
CA ILE A 60 -18.87 -26.40 -23.99
C ILE A 60 -18.19 -25.02 -24.14
N HIS A 61 -17.22 -24.69 -23.28
CA HIS A 61 -16.50 -23.40 -23.29
C HIS A 61 -14.99 -23.59 -23.52
N PRO A 62 -14.50 -23.42 -24.76
CA PRO A 62 -13.07 -23.45 -25.07
C PRO A 62 -12.26 -22.55 -24.11
N GLY A 63 -11.24 -23.10 -23.47
CA GLY A 63 -10.34 -22.37 -22.55
C GLY A 63 -10.74 -22.34 -21.07
N ALA A 64 -11.91 -22.85 -20.68
CA ALA A 64 -12.36 -22.88 -19.27
C ALA A 64 -11.40 -23.64 -18.33
N ILE A 65 -10.70 -24.65 -18.84
CA ILE A 65 -9.71 -25.44 -18.07
C ILE A 65 -8.59 -24.59 -17.45
N ARG A 66 -8.29 -23.41 -18.02
CA ARG A 66 -7.27 -22.49 -17.49
C ARG A 66 -7.62 -21.94 -16.11
N TYR A 67 -8.91 -21.88 -15.78
CA TYR A 67 -9.44 -21.35 -14.52
C TYR A 67 -9.92 -22.45 -13.57
N ALA A 68 -9.92 -23.71 -14.02
CA ALA A 68 -10.50 -24.82 -13.28
C ALA A 68 -9.63 -25.22 -12.08
N ALA A 69 -10.28 -25.38 -10.93
CA ALA A 69 -9.64 -25.84 -9.72
C ALA A 69 -9.26 -27.34 -9.83
N PRO A 70 -8.16 -27.80 -9.20
CA PRO A 70 -7.69 -29.19 -9.31
C PRO A 70 -8.76 -30.23 -8.93
N GLU A 71 -9.56 -29.96 -7.91
CA GLU A 71 -10.62 -30.85 -7.44
C GLU A 71 -11.76 -31.06 -8.45
N LEU A 72 -11.97 -30.11 -9.37
CA LEU A 72 -12.99 -30.22 -10.42
C LEU A 72 -12.51 -31.02 -11.63
N VAL A 73 -11.19 -31.17 -11.74
CA VAL A 73 -10.52 -31.81 -12.89
C VAL A 73 -10.08 -33.23 -12.54
N LEU A 74 -9.65 -33.46 -11.30
CA LEU A 74 -9.03 -34.71 -10.84
C LEU A 74 -9.98 -35.63 -10.06
N SER A 75 -11.26 -35.24 -9.86
CA SER A 75 -12.21 -36.04 -9.09
C SER A 75 -12.47 -37.41 -9.75
N ALA A 76 -12.14 -38.49 -9.03
CA ALA A 76 -12.39 -39.87 -9.45
C ALA A 76 -13.88 -40.25 -9.38
N ASP A 77 -14.60 -39.66 -8.42
CA ASP A 77 -16.06 -39.78 -8.33
C ASP A 77 -16.69 -38.77 -9.29
N SER A 78 -17.67 -39.20 -10.09
CA SER A 78 -18.38 -38.40 -11.10
C SER A 78 -19.23 -37.25 -10.54
N ARG A 79 -18.92 -36.75 -9.33
CA ARG A 79 -19.60 -35.69 -8.58
C ARG A 79 -18.66 -34.52 -8.24
N GLY A 80 -17.65 -34.25 -9.06
CA GLY A 80 -16.78 -33.05 -8.97
C GLY A 80 -17.58 -31.75 -9.10
N LEU A 81 -18.37 -31.44 -8.07
CA LEU A 81 -19.27 -30.32 -8.00
C LEU A 81 -18.46 -29.08 -7.58
N PRO A 82 -18.73 -27.92 -8.20
CA PRO A 82 -18.20 -26.65 -7.74
C PRO A 82 -18.43 -26.45 -6.24
N LEU A 83 -17.36 -26.05 -5.55
CA LEU A 83 -17.40 -25.56 -4.18
C LEU A 83 -17.16 -24.05 -4.18
N GLU A 84 -17.55 -23.36 -3.12
CA GLU A 84 -17.16 -21.95 -2.91
C GLU A 84 -15.64 -21.77 -3.04
N LYS A 85 -14.86 -22.73 -2.53
CA LYS A 85 -13.40 -22.73 -2.64
C LYS A 85 -12.89 -22.98 -4.05
N SER A 86 -13.66 -23.60 -4.93
CA SER A 86 -13.32 -23.73 -6.35
C SER A 86 -13.46 -22.38 -7.06
N ASP A 87 -14.48 -21.59 -6.72
CA ASP A 87 -14.61 -20.21 -7.21
C ASP A 87 -13.44 -19.34 -6.77
N ILE A 88 -12.92 -19.51 -5.55
CA ILE A 88 -11.74 -18.80 -5.06
C ILE A 88 -10.50 -19.11 -5.91
N TYR A 89 -10.32 -20.36 -6.35
CA TYR A 89 -9.23 -20.72 -7.26
C TYR A 89 -9.39 -20.02 -8.61
N SER A 90 -10.59 -20.09 -9.19
CA SER A 90 -10.91 -19.44 -10.46
C SER A 90 -10.76 -17.91 -10.38
N PHE A 91 -11.10 -17.31 -9.25
CA PHE A 91 -10.83 -15.90 -8.95
C PHE A 91 -9.33 -15.59 -8.98
N GLY A 92 -8.49 -16.44 -8.37
CA GLY A 92 -7.03 -16.30 -8.42
C GLY A 92 -6.49 -16.29 -9.86
N CYS A 93 -7.02 -17.17 -10.72
CA CYS A 93 -6.72 -17.17 -12.16
C CYS A 93 -7.18 -15.88 -12.86
N VAL A 94 -8.38 -15.39 -12.56
CA VAL A 94 -8.89 -14.11 -13.11
C VAL A 94 -8.03 -12.93 -12.63
N MET A 95 -7.65 -12.89 -11.37
CA MET A 95 -6.77 -11.85 -10.83
C MET A 95 -5.42 -11.86 -11.54
N LEU A 96 -4.83 -13.03 -11.76
CA LEU A 96 -3.62 -13.18 -12.57
C LEU A 96 -3.81 -12.65 -14.00
N GLN A 97 -4.95 -12.95 -14.63
CA GLN A 97 -5.26 -12.48 -15.98
C GLN A 97 -5.40 -10.96 -16.05
N ILE A 98 -6.12 -10.37 -15.10
CA ILE A 98 -6.34 -8.92 -15.03
C ILE A 98 -5.02 -8.18 -14.88
N LEU A 99 -4.13 -8.66 -14.00
CA LEU A 99 -2.89 -7.95 -13.67
C LEU A 99 -1.78 -8.16 -14.71
N SER A 100 -1.73 -9.32 -15.36
CA SER A 100 -0.73 -9.61 -16.39
C SER A 100 -1.15 -9.24 -17.81
N GLY A 101 -2.46 -9.06 -18.03
CA GLY A 101 -3.04 -8.98 -19.38
C GLY A 101 -2.94 -10.29 -20.18
N ARG A 102 -2.52 -11.41 -19.57
CA ARG A 102 -2.32 -12.72 -20.22
C ARG A 102 -3.24 -13.77 -19.62
N PHE A 103 -3.60 -14.78 -20.41
CA PHE A 103 -4.37 -15.90 -19.89
C PHE A 103 -3.58 -16.69 -18.83
N PRO A 104 -4.24 -17.28 -17.81
CA PRO A 104 -3.58 -18.24 -16.94
C PRO A 104 -2.99 -19.38 -17.77
N TRP A 105 -1.81 -19.87 -17.37
CA TRP A 105 -1.04 -20.86 -18.11
C TRP A 105 -0.52 -20.35 -19.48
N SER A 106 -0.22 -19.05 -19.59
CA SER A 106 0.37 -18.48 -20.81
C SER A 106 1.77 -19.00 -21.13
N GLU A 107 2.46 -19.56 -20.13
CA GLU A 107 3.77 -20.20 -20.26
C GLU A 107 3.73 -21.54 -21.03
N ILE A 108 2.55 -22.10 -21.26
CA ILE A 108 2.38 -23.34 -22.02
C ILE A 108 2.22 -23.00 -23.51
N GLU A 109 3.34 -23.03 -24.22
CA GLU A 109 3.39 -22.91 -25.68
C GLU A 109 3.22 -24.30 -26.31
N SER A 110 1.98 -24.66 -26.62
CA SER A 110 1.63 -25.96 -27.24
C SER A 110 0.46 -25.80 -28.21
N GLU A 111 0.41 -26.64 -29.24
CA GLU A 111 -0.75 -26.75 -30.15
C GLU A 111 -2.01 -27.28 -29.42
N LYS A 112 -1.85 -27.97 -28.29
CA LYS A 112 -2.93 -28.54 -27.48
C LYS A 112 -2.78 -28.16 -26.00
N PRO A 113 -2.88 -26.86 -25.67
CA PRO A 113 -2.55 -26.36 -24.35
C PRO A 113 -3.45 -26.94 -23.25
N GLU A 114 -4.71 -27.27 -23.54
CA GLU A 114 -5.68 -27.82 -22.58
C GLU A 114 -5.20 -29.16 -21.99
N LEU A 115 -4.63 -30.03 -22.83
CA LEU A 115 -4.10 -31.32 -22.38
C LEU A 115 -2.85 -31.14 -21.51
N CYS A 116 -1.97 -30.20 -21.88
CA CYS A 116 -0.81 -29.85 -21.09
C CYS A 116 -1.21 -29.27 -19.72
N ILE A 117 -2.18 -28.37 -19.68
CA ILE A 117 -2.73 -27.81 -18.43
C ILE A 117 -3.29 -28.92 -17.55
N LEU A 118 -4.10 -29.82 -18.11
CA LEU A 118 -4.63 -30.98 -17.39
C LEU A 118 -3.51 -31.82 -16.74
N MET A 119 -2.45 -32.13 -17.49
CA MET A 119 -1.29 -32.86 -16.97
C MET A 119 -0.54 -32.09 -15.88
N MET A 120 -0.44 -30.78 -15.99
CA MET A 120 0.23 -29.93 -14.99
C MET A 120 -0.58 -29.86 -13.69
N ILE A 121 -1.90 -29.72 -13.79
CA ILE A 121 -2.83 -29.81 -12.65
C ILE A 121 -2.71 -31.17 -11.98
N ALA A 122 -2.69 -32.28 -12.74
CA ALA A 122 -2.52 -33.63 -12.21
C ALA A 122 -1.18 -33.83 -11.47
N LYS A 123 -0.14 -33.07 -11.85
CA LYS A 123 1.16 -33.03 -11.16
C LYS A 123 1.17 -32.07 -9.95
N GLY A 124 0.03 -31.50 -9.57
CA GLY A 124 -0.09 -30.56 -8.46
C GLY A 124 0.55 -29.20 -8.72
N ARG A 125 0.75 -28.83 -9.99
CA ARG A 125 1.25 -27.50 -10.38
C ARG A 125 0.09 -26.55 -10.62
N GLY A 126 0.33 -25.26 -10.42
CA GLY A 126 -0.57 -24.17 -10.80
C GLY A 126 0.09 -23.24 -11.83
N PRO A 127 -0.66 -22.23 -12.34
CA PRO A 127 -0.12 -21.18 -13.19
C PRO A 127 1.12 -20.53 -12.59
N GLN A 128 2.10 -20.18 -13.42
CA GLN A 128 3.31 -19.49 -12.97
C GLN A 128 3.15 -17.97 -12.98
N ARG A 129 3.94 -17.28 -12.15
CA ARG A 129 4.09 -15.81 -12.21
C ARG A 129 4.76 -15.46 -13.53
N PRO A 130 4.19 -14.57 -14.36
CA PRO A 130 4.85 -14.11 -15.58
C PRO A 130 6.17 -13.41 -15.26
N ASP A 131 7.26 -13.83 -15.91
CA ASP A 131 8.58 -13.20 -15.72
C ASP A 131 8.56 -11.74 -16.18
N GLY A 132 9.19 -10.86 -15.40
CA GLY A 132 9.42 -9.46 -15.78
C GLY A 132 8.18 -8.56 -15.85
N HIS A 133 7.07 -8.93 -15.20
CA HIS A 133 5.87 -8.08 -15.11
C HIS A 133 5.86 -7.24 -13.82
N PRO A 134 6.29 -5.97 -13.84
CA PRO A 134 6.29 -5.08 -12.67
C PRO A 134 4.86 -4.74 -12.18
N GLU A 135 3.84 -5.00 -13.01
CA GLU A 135 2.43 -4.73 -12.70
C GLU A 135 1.85 -5.68 -11.65
N ILE A 136 2.46 -6.86 -11.47
CA ILE A 136 2.15 -7.80 -10.39
C ILE A 136 3.20 -7.60 -9.30
N ILE A 137 2.84 -6.84 -8.26
CA ILE A 137 3.69 -6.69 -7.07
C ILE A 137 3.64 -7.95 -6.20
N ASP A 138 4.59 -8.09 -5.28
CA ASP A 138 4.73 -9.31 -4.49
C ASP A 138 3.51 -9.62 -3.60
N SER A 139 2.85 -8.59 -3.07
CA SER A 139 1.60 -8.77 -2.31
C SER A 139 0.45 -9.27 -3.18
N ASP A 140 0.40 -8.90 -4.46
CA ASP A 140 -0.59 -9.41 -5.40
C ASP A 140 -0.36 -10.89 -5.69
N TRP A 141 0.92 -11.23 -5.89
CA TRP A 141 1.32 -12.59 -6.11
C TRP A 141 1.03 -13.46 -4.88
N ASP A 142 1.24 -12.97 -3.65
CA ASP A 142 0.87 -13.69 -2.43
C ASP A 142 -0.64 -14.02 -2.39
N ILE A 143 -1.49 -13.05 -2.72
CA ILE A 143 -2.95 -13.25 -2.79
C ILE A 143 -3.29 -14.31 -3.85
N ILE A 144 -2.71 -14.19 -5.06
CA ILE A 144 -2.91 -15.15 -6.14
C ILE A 144 -2.46 -16.55 -5.71
N GLN A 145 -1.28 -16.70 -5.12
CA GLN A 145 -0.75 -17.98 -4.66
C GLN A 145 -1.64 -18.63 -3.59
N ARG A 146 -2.17 -17.84 -2.64
CA ARG A 146 -3.11 -18.31 -1.62
C ARG A 146 -4.42 -18.81 -2.24
N CYS A 147 -4.90 -18.15 -3.29
CA CYS A 147 -6.09 -18.59 -4.05
C CYS A 147 -5.81 -19.88 -4.83
N LEU A 148 -4.60 -20.03 -5.39
CA LEU A 148 -4.18 -21.16 -6.23
C LEU A 148 -3.69 -22.39 -5.44
N LEU A 149 -3.91 -22.45 -4.13
CA LEU A 149 -3.49 -23.59 -3.31
C LEU A 149 -4.19 -24.89 -3.76
N PRO A 150 -3.46 -26.03 -3.83
CA PRO A 150 -4.04 -27.29 -4.30
C PRO A 150 -5.23 -27.80 -3.46
N LYS A 151 -5.17 -27.60 -2.14
CA LYS A 151 -6.22 -28.03 -1.21
C LYS A 151 -7.27 -26.93 -1.03
N PRO A 152 -8.57 -27.17 -1.32
CA PRO A 152 -9.63 -26.16 -1.22
C PRO A 152 -9.72 -25.51 0.16
N GLU A 153 -9.50 -26.27 1.23
CA GLU A 153 -9.68 -25.81 2.62
C GLU A 153 -8.60 -24.82 3.05
N ARG A 154 -7.47 -24.77 2.34
CA ARG A 154 -6.38 -23.83 2.63
C ARG A 154 -6.53 -22.50 1.90
N ARG A 155 -7.45 -22.41 0.93
CA ARG A 155 -7.71 -21.18 0.21
C ARG A 155 -8.47 -20.20 1.11
N PRO A 156 -8.26 -18.89 0.99
CA PRO A 156 -9.02 -17.88 1.72
C PRO A 156 -10.53 -17.93 1.40
N SER A 157 -11.34 -17.27 2.22
CA SER A 157 -12.75 -16.96 1.93
C SER A 157 -12.87 -15.79 0.97
N ALA A 158 -14.06 -15.62 0.36
CA ALA A 158 -14.32 -14.47 -0.52
C ALA A 158 -14.18 -13.13 0.22
N ASP A 159 -14.54 -13.08 1.50
CA ASP A 159 -14.34 -11.91 2.37
C ASP A 159 -12.85 -11.57 2.54
N GLU A 160 -12.02 -12.56 2.87
CA GLU A 160 -10.58 -12.35 3.04
C GLU A 160 -9.93 -11.88 1.73
N VAL A 161 -10.29 -12.49 0.60
CA VAL A 161 -9.77 -12.10 -0.72
C VAL A 161 -10.20 -10.67 -1.07
N LEU A 162 -11.46 -10.31 -0.84
CA LEU A 162 -11.95 -8.96 -1.09
C LEU A 162 -11.22 -7.93 -0.22
N ASN A 163 -11.00 -8.23 1.06
CA ASN A 163 -10.28 -7.32 1.96
C ASN A 163 -8.84 -7.09 1.49
N LEU A 164 -8.15 -8.16 1.10
CA LEU A 164 -6.79 -8.08 0.54
C LEU A 164 -6.77 -7.30 -0.78
N ALA A 165 -7.75 -7.53 -1.66
CA ALA A 165 -7.90 -6.79 -2.92
C ALA A 165 -8.27 -5.31 -2.69
N CYS A 166 -9.04 -4.98 -1.65
CA CYS A 166 -9.39 -3.61 -1.29
C CYS A 166 -8.20 -2.85 -0.69
N ALA A 167 -7.35 -3.52 0.08
CA ALA A 167 -6.11 -2.95 0.62
C ALA A 167 -5.18 -2.43 -0.49
N ARG A 168 -5.28 -2.97 -1.72
CA ARG A 168 -4.59 -2.43 -2.92
C ARG A 168 -4.98 -1.00 -3.28
N THR A 169 -6.23 -0.62 -3.01
CA THR A 169 -6.79 0.66 -3.44
C THR A 169 -6.73 1.73 -2.35
N GLN A 170 -6.33 1.35 -1.13
CA GLN A 170 -6.21 2.33 -0.07
C GLN A 170 -4.94 3.16 -0.27
N PRO A 171 -5.06 4.50 -0.24
CA PRO A 171 -3.90 5.36 -0.28
C PRO A 171 -3.01 5.08 0.94
N ARG A 172 -1.69 5.13 0.71
CA ARG A 172 -0.70 4.97 1.76
C ARG A 172 -0.57 6.30 2.51
N ASN A 173 -0.76 6.29 3.82
CA ASN A 173 -0.78 7.49 4.63
C ASN A 173 0.61 7.76 5.21
N PHE A 174 1.17 8.92 4.90
CA PHE A 174 2.43 9.38 5.47
C PHE A 174 2.25 10.71 6.18
N VAL A 175 2.79 10.82 7.38
CA VAL A 175 2.74 12.06 8.16
C VAL A 175 4.08 12.77 8.06
N ILE A 176 4.07 13.99 7.54
CA ILE A 176 5.26 14.84 7.37
C ILE A 176 5.36 15.77 8.58
N PHE A 177 6.53 15.78 9.22
CA PHE A 177 6.79 16.65 10.37
C PHE A 177 8.22 17.20 10.36
N GLY A 178 8.46 18.23 11.15
CA GLY A 178 9.74 18.96 11.20
C GLY A 178 9.54 20.46 11.42
N GLU A 179 10.61 21.20 11.64
CA GLU A 179 10.55 22.62 12.00
C GLU A 179 9.90 23.49 10.92
N MET A 180 9.60 24.75 11.26
CA MET A 180 9.13 25.72 10.27
C MET A 180 10.24 26.00 9.24
N GLY A 181 9.90 26.00 7.95
CA GLY A 181 10.85 26.34 6.89
C GLY A 181 11.82 25.24 6.47
N VAL A 182 11.70 24.01 7.01
CA VAL A 182 12.52 22.85 6.60
C VAL A 182 12.11 22.22 5.27
N GLY A 183 11.13 22.81 4.56
CA GLY A 183 10.71 22.33 3.25
C GLY A 183 9.63 21.25 3.22
N LYS A 184 8.79 21.09 4.27
CA LYS A 184 7.69 20.10 4.30
C LYS A 184 6.71 20.26 3.12
N SER A 185 6.16 21.45 2.93
CA SER A 185 5.25 21.74 1.82
C SER A 185 5.97 21.68 0.46
N SER A 186 7.27 21.99 0.41
CA SER A 186 8.09 21.80 -0.79
C SER A 186 8.31 20.32 -1.12
N LEU A 187 8.39 19.44 -0.12
CA LEU A 187 8.44 17.99 -0.30
C LEU A 187 7.11 17.47 -0.87
N VAL A 188 5.96 17.98 -0.42
CA VAL A 188 4.65 17.66 -1.00
C VAL A 188 4.64 17.99 -2.51
N ASN A 189 5.09 19.19 -2.89
CA ASN A 189 5.17 19.61 -4.29
C ASN A 189 6.13 18.74 -5.10
N LEU A 190 7.28 18.37 -4.52
CA LEU A 190 8.24 17.46 -5.16
C LEU A 190 7.62 16.09 -5.46
N ILE A 191 6.89 15.51 -4.50
CA ILE A 191 6.22 14.21 -4.65
C ILE A 191 5.13 14.31 -5.72
N ALA A 192 4.26 15.32 -5.62
CA ALA A 192 3.21 15.58 -6.58
C ALA A 192 3.75 15.77 -8.00
N GLY A 193 4.91 16.42 -8.13
CA GLY A 193 5.43 16.89 -9.40
C GLY A 193 4.71 18.15 -9.91
N ASP A 194 3.91 18.79 -9.06
CA ASP A 194 3.13 20.00 -9.32
C ASP A 194 3.04 20.87 -8.05
N GLN A 195 2.60 22.12 -8.19
CA GLN A 195 2.46 23.08 -7.10
C GLN A 195 1.11 22.90 -6.39
N LEU A 196 1.02 21.89 -5.51
CA LEU A 196 -0.18 21.58 -4.71
C LEU A 196 -0.22 22.30 -3.36
N ALA A 197 0.91 22.40 -2.67
CA ALA A 197 1.05 23.02 -1.38
C ALA A 197 1.60 24.44 -1.52
N ALA A 198 1.02 25.39 -0.79
CA ALA A 198 1.50 26.76 -0.75
C ALA A 198 2.86 26.83 -0.02
N SER A 199 3.95 26.91 -0.78
CA SER A 199 5.29 27.12 -0.23
C SER A 199 5.55 28.62 -0.07
N SER A 200 5.16 29.21 1.06
CA SER A 200 5.58 30.58 1.38
C SER A 200 6.99 30.58 1.99
N SER A 201 7.87 31.46 1.50
CA SER A 201 9.12 31.82 2.18
C SER A 201 8.88 32.78 3.35
N GLY A 202 7.62 33.20 3.57
CA GLY A 202 7.20 34.16 4.58
C GLY A 202 6.25 33.56 5.60
N ALA A 203 6.50 33.88 6.87
CA ALA A 203 5.79 33.44 8.06
C ALA A 203 4.36 34.02 8.19
N GLN A 204 3.48 33.73 7.24
CA GLN A 204 2.06 34.10 7.34
C GLN A 204 1.16 32.98 6.82
N SER A 205 0.79 32.08 7.73
CA SER A 205 -0.56 31.53 7.91
C SER A 205 -0.47 30.46 8.99
N CYS A 206 -0.88 30.79 10.22
CA CYS A 206 -0.92 29.86 11.34
C CYS A 206 -2.29 29.18 11.37
N THR A 207 -2.53 28.24 10.48
CA THR A 207 -3.55 27.21 10.72
C THR A 207 -2.86 26.11 11.53
N LEU A 208 -3.30 25.90 12.77
CA LEU A 208 -2.75 24.88 13.67
C LEU A 208 -3.18 23.45 13.28
N GLU A 209 -3.77 23.25 12.10
CA GLU A 209 -4.33 21.98 11.62
C GLU A 209 -3.41 21.36 10.56
N SER A 210 -3.33 20.03 10.55
CA SER A 210 -2.62 19.30 9.50
C SER A 210 -3.35 19.43 8.16
N THR A 211 -2.61 19.64 7.08
CA THR A 211 -3.18 19.66 5.72
C THR A 211 -3.00 18.31 5.05
N GLU A 212 -4.08 17.74 4.53
CA GLU A 212 -4.06 16.49 3.78
C GLU A 212 -3.91 16.76 2.28
N TYR A 213 -3.01 16.00 1.63
CA TYR A 213 -2.80 16.01 0.20
C TYR A 213 -2.92 14.57 -0.35
N SER A 214 -3.97 14.30 -1.11
CA SER A 214 -4.13 13.03 -1.84
C SER A 214 -3.47 13.13 -3.21
N ILE A 215 -2.44 12.32 -3.44
CA ILE A 215 -1.62 12.33 -4.65
C ILE A 215 -1.77 10.99 -5.35
N THR A 216 -2.25 11.05 -6.60
CA THR A 216 -2.21 9.94 -7.54
C THR A 216 -0.90 10.01 -8.31
N LEU A 217 -0.01 9.05 -8.03
CA LEU A 217 1.25 8.94 -8.72
C LEU A 217 1.07 8.27 -10.09
N SER A 218 2.09 8.31 -10.95
CA SER A 218 2.06 7.71 -12.28
C SER A 218 1.78 6.21 -12.29
N ASP A 219 1.97 5.54 -11.15
CA ASP A 219 1.51 4.18 -10.89
C ASP A 219 0.13 4.25 -10.23
N PRO A 220 -0.96 3.89 -10.94
CA PRO A 220 -2.33 3.95 -10.41
C PRO A 220 -2.55 3.08 -9.17
N GLN A 221 -1.64 2.14 -8.91
CA GLN A 221 -1.72 1.20 -7.79
C GLN A 221 -1.03 1.75 -6.52
N PHE A 222 -0.32 2.87 -6.61
CA PHE A 222 0.39 3.49 -5.50
C PHE A 222 -0.06 4.93 -5.27
N ASN A 223 -1.27 5.07 -4.69
CA ASN A 223 -1.80 6.34 -4.24
C ASN A 223 -1.27 6.68 -2.84
N VAL A 224 -1.02 7.96 -2.60
CA VAL A 224 -0.41 8.44 -1.36
C VAL A 224 -1.23 9.57 -0.78
N ASN A 225 -1.50 9.51 0.52
CA ASN A 225 -1.95 10.66 1.29
C ASN A 225 -0.78 11.19 2.11
N LEU A 226 -0.47 12.47 1.93
CA LEU A 226 0.52 13.18 2.73
C LEU A 226 -0.20 14.09 3.72
N PHE A 227 0.17 13.99 4.99
CA PHE A 227 -0.34 14.86 6.03
C PHE A 227 0.77 15.81 6.47
N ASP A 228 0.74 17.05 5.97
CA ASP A 228 1.70 18.09 6.34
C ASP A 228 1.30 18.69 7.69
N THR A 229 2.16 18.50 8.70
CA THR A 229 1.94 19.01 10.06
C THR A 229 2.56 20.39 10.25
N VAL A 230 2.15 21.10 11.31
CA VAL A 230 2.67 22.42 11.62
C VAL A 230 4.16 22.34 12.02
N GLY A 231 4.93 23.38 11.69
CA GLY A 231 6.32 23.48 12.12
C GLY A 231 6.47 23.53 13.64
N LEU A 232 7.27 22.62 14.20
CA LEU A 232 7.42 22.43 15.65
C LEU A 232 8.06 23.63 16.39
N ASP A 233 8.91 24.39 15.69
CA ASP A 233 9.73 25.46 16.30
C ASP A 233 9.39 26.84 15.72
N SER A 234 8.12 27.21 15.74
CA SER A 234 7.74 28.58 15.39
C SER A 234 8.29 29.57 16.43
N PRO A 235 8.95 30.68 16.04
CA PRO A 235 9.46 31.68 16.98
C PRO A 235 8.37 32.34 17.84
N THR A 236 7.09 32.12 17.54
CA THR A 236 5.93 32.56 18.34
C THR A 236 5.36 31.47 19.25
N MET A 237 5.84 30.22 19.18
CA MET A 237 5.30 29.12 19.99
C MET A 237 5.92 29.12 21.38
N ASN A 238 5.05 29.30 22.38
CA ASN A 238 5.34 29.03 23.78
C ASN A 238 5.19 27.51 24.05
N ASN A 239 5.56 27.05 25.26
CA ASN A 239 5.41 25.65 25.66
C ASN A 239 3.97 25.11 25.46
N ALA A 240 2.95 25.95 25.63
CA ALA A 240 1.55 25.56 25.40
C ALA A 240 1.25 25.29 23.91
N GLY A 241 1.82 26.07 22.99
CA GLY A 241 1.72 25.86 21.55
C GLY A 241 2.41 24.58 21.07
N TYR A 242 3.56 24.25 21.67
CA TYR A 242 4.25 22.99 21.40
C TYR A 242 3.42 21.77 21.86
N LEU A 243 2.81 21.84 23.05
CA LEU A 243 1.90 20.80 23.52
C LEU A 243 0.66 20.66 22.64
N ASP A 244 0.06 21.77 22.20
CA ASP A 244 -1.07 21.75 21.26
C ASP A 244 -0.70 21.06 19.94
N ALA A 245 0.50 21.32 19.42
CA ALA A 245 1.01 20.64 18.21
C ALA A 245 1.17 19.12 18.42
N LEU A 246 1.66 18.69 19.59
CA LEU A 246 1.75 17.26 19.95
C LEU A 246 0.38 16.59 20.06
N VAL A 247 -0.57 17.24 20.73
CA VAL A 247 -1.95 16.73 20.87
C VAL A 247 -2.58 16.55 19.49
N LYS A 248 -2.45 17.53 18.61
CA LYS A 248 -3.01 17.47 17.25
C LYS A 248 -2.33 16.44 16.36
N ALA A 249 -1.01 16.28 16.47
CA ALA A 249 -0.31 15.20 15.78
C ALA A 249 -0.82 13.82 16.24
N HIS A 250 -1.06 13.65 17.54
CA HIS A 250 -1.65 12.43 18.07
C HIS A 250 -3.11 12.22 17.61
N GLU A 251 -3.95 13.26 17.65
CA GLU A 251 -5.33 13.21 17.15
C GLU A 251 -5.39 12.81 15.67
N LEU A 252 -4.52 13.40 14.85
CA LEU A 252 -4.37 13.04 13.44
C LEU A 252 -4.05 11.54 13.31
N ILE A 253 -3.01 11.07 14.00
CA ILE A 253 -2.57 9.68 13.92
C ILE A 253 -3.67 8.70 14.37
N VAL A 254 -4.40 9.03 15.44
CA VAL A 254 -5.55 8.25 15.92
C VAL A 254 -6.68 8.26 14.89
N SER A 255 -6.97 9.40 14.26
CA SER A 255 -8.01 9.50 13.23
C SER A 255 -7.69 8.64 11.99
N LEU A 256 -6.41 8.41 11.71
CA LEU A 256 -5.97 7.59 10.58
C LEU A 256 -6.21 6.09 10.80
N LYS A 257 -6.51 5.64 12.03
CA LYS A 257 -6.91 4.25 12.32
C LYS A 257 -8.07 3.77 11.46
N SER A 258 -9.12 4.59 11.30
CA SER A 258 -10.27 4.25 10.44
C SER A 258 -10.01 4.47 8.95
N ARG A 259 -8.82 4.99 8.59
CA ARG A 259 -8.43 5.38 7.23
C ARG A 259 -7.23 4.60 6.70
N GLY A 260 -6.98 3.42 7.26
CA GLY A 260 -5.91 2.51 6.81
C GLY A 260 -4.60 2.60 7.62
N GLY A 261 -4.58 3.34 8.73
CA GLY A 261 -3.40 3.48 9.60
C GLY A 261 -2.34 4.44 9.04
N VAL A 262 -1.16 4.46 9.65
CA VAL A 262 -0.01 5.27 9.21
C VAL A 262 1.09 4.35 8.71
N HIS A 263 1.60 4.55 7.49
CA HIS A 263 2.64 3.70 6.91
C HIS A 263 4.05 4.13 7.34
N ALA A 264 4.31 5.43 7.44
CA ALA A 264 5.55 5.95 8.02
C ALA A 264 5.42 7.42 8.40
N LEU A 265 6.32 7.86 9.28
CA LEU A 265 6.56 9.26 9.58
C LEU A 265 7.74 9.77 8.73
N LEU A 266 7.57 10.93 8.09
CA LEU A 266 8.59 11.58 7.27
C LEU A 266 9.13 12.79 8.02
N PHE A 267 10.31 12.63 8.63
CA PHE A 267 10.96 13.69 9.37
C PHE A 267 11.79 14.58 8.45
N CYS A 268 11.35 15.81 8.23
CA CYS A 268 12.03 16.78 7.39
C CYS A 268 12.98 17.65 8.21
N ILE A 269 14.26 17.67 7.80
CA ILE A 269 15.27 18.59 8.32
C ILE A 269 15.92 19.38 7.20
N LYS A 270 16.56 20.48 7.56
CA LYS A 270 17.29 21.33 6.62
C LYS A 270 18.79 21.04 6.72
N GLY A 271 19.44 20.71 5.61
CA GLY A 271 20.83 20.27 5.61
C GLY A 271 21.85 21.32 6.09
N ASP A 272 21.58 22.60 5.86
CA ASP A 272 22.44 23.72 6.29
C ASP A 272 22.24 24.12 7.76
N ARG A 273 21.27 23.51 8.46
CA ARG A 273 20.91 23.82 9.85
C ARG A 273 20.85 22.56 10.70
N VAL A 274 21.97 21.86 10.82
CA VAL A 274 22.17 20.90 11.92
C VAL A 274 22.49 21.69 13.18
N SER A 275 21.53 22.46 13.70
CA SER A 275 21.69 23.21 14.94
C SER A 275 21.35 22.33 16.15
N ASN A 276 21.84 22.73 17.33
CA ASN A 276 21.52 22.12 18.64
C ASN A 276 20.00 22.00 18.89
N THR A 277 19.15 22.69 18.12
CA THR A 277 17.69 22.56 18.11
C THR A 277 17.22 21.13 17.82
N ILE A 278 17.94 20.38 16.98
CA ILE A 278 17.70 18.94 16.72
C ILE A 278 17.84 18.11 18.02
N GLN A 279 18.68 18.53 18.98
CA GLN A 279 18.92 17.79 20.21
C GLN A 279 17.83 17.99 21.29
N GLU A 280 17.22 19.18 21.41
CA GLU A 280 16.30 19.49 22.51
C GLU A 280 14.81 19.44 22.10
N ASN A 281 14.43 20.03 20.95
CA ASN A 281 13.03 20.14 20.55
C ASN A 281 12.50 18.90 19.83
N HIS A 282 13.36 18.18 19.12
CA HIS A 282 12.96 16.97 18.41
C HIS A 282 12.98 15.76 19.32
N ARG A 283 13.84 15.73 20.34
CA ARG A 283 13.87 14.65 21.32
C ARG A 283 12.52 14.45 22.01
N LEU A 284 11.84 15.53 22.41
CA LEU A 284 10.52 15.42 23.05
C LEU A 284 9.45 14.90 22.08
N PHE A 285 9.46 15.35 20.82
CA PHE A 285 8.53 14.87 19.78
C PHE A 285 8.78 13.41 19.42
N PHE A 286 10.05 13.03 19.27
CA PHE A 286 10.50 11.68 18.96
C PHE A 286 10.25 10.73 20.13
N GLU A 287 10.71 11.05 21.33
CA GLU A 287 10.41 10.24 22.52
C GLU A 287 8.89 10.15 22.72
N PHE A 288 8.11 11.21 22.52
CA PHE A 288 6.65 11.16 22.65
C PHE A 288 5.95 10.24 21.63
N LEU A 289 6.31 10.33 20.34
CA LEU A 289 5.76 9.47 19.30
C LEU A 289 6.26 8.02 19.40
N PHE A 290 7.53 7.85 19.75
CA PHE A 290 8.22 6.56 19.83
C PHE A 290 7.90 5.81 21.14
N LEU A 291 7.77 6.50 22.28
CA LEU A 291 7.33 5.91 23.56
C LEU A 291 5.90 5.36 23.46
N CYS A 292 5.08 5.80 22.50
CA CYS A 292 3.73 5.26 22.28
C CYS A 292 3.71 4.12 21.24
N GLN A 293 4.82 3.83 20.56
CA GLN A 293 4.84 3.03 19.34
C GLN A 293 6.21 2.32 19.16
N GLU A 294 6.40 1.10 19.68
CA GLU A 294 7.66 0.34 19.50
C GLU A 294 8.02 0.04 18.02
N GLN A 295 7.18 0.38 17.03
CA GLN A 295 7.32 -0.09 15.65
C GLN A 295 6.98 0.93 14.55
N MET A 296 6.77 2.23 14.86
CA MET A 296 6.41 3.20 13.81
C MET A 296 7.60 3.48 12.86
N PRO A 297 7.48 3.18 11.55
CA PRO A 297 8.56 3.43 10.60
C PRO A 297 8.88 4.92 10.48
N LEU A 298 10.17 5.26 10.59
CA LEU A 298 10.68 6.62 10.45
C LEU A 298 11.59 6.72 9.23
N ALA A 299 11.33 7.72 8.38
CA ALA A 299 12.25 8.14 7.34
C ALA A 299 12.73 9.56 7.59
N LEU A 300 14.02 9.81 7.34
CA LEU A 300 14.62 11.13 7.44
C LEU A 300 14.72 11.73 6.05
N VAL A 301 14.17 12.93 5.86
CA VAL A 301 14.26 13.68 4.62
C VAL A 301 15.09 14.95 4.86
N VAL A 302 16.28 15.00 4.28
CA VAL A 302 17.20 16.13 4.39
C VAL A 302 17.02 17.02 3.17
N THR A 303 16.50 18.22 3.37
CA THR A 303 16.22 19.19 2.31
C THR A 303 17.33 20.25 2.21
N ASN A 304 17.21 21.15 1.23
CA ASN A 304 18.10 22.30 1.03
C ASN A 304 19.55 21.94 0.69
N LEU A 305 19.74 20.86 -0.09
CA LEU A 305 21.05 20.40 -0.55
C LEU A 305 21.34 20.78 -2.02
N GLU A 306 20.66 21.78 -2.57
CA GLU A 306 20.85 22.24 -3.96
C GLU A 306 22.30 22.62 -4.30
N ASN A 307 23.03 23.15 -3.30
CA ASN A 307 24.41 23.59 -3.44
C ASN A 307 25.44 22.49 -3.20
N GLU A 308 25.02 21.32 -2.72
CA GLU A 308 25.93 20.18 -2.55
C GLU A 308 26.27 19.58 -3.91
N GLU A 309 27.54 19.23 -4.11
CA GLU A 309 27.98 18.53 -5.31
C GLU A 309 27.35 17.13 -5.37
N ASN A 310 27.34 16.45 -4.23
CA ASN A 310 26.69 15.16 -3.99
C ASN A 310 25.82 15.25 -2.73
N MET A 311 24.50 15.25 -2.90
CA MET A 311 23.54 15.37 -1.80
C MET A 311 23.71 14.24 -0.76
N ASP A 312 24.05 13.02 -1.16
CA ASP A 312 24.14 11.87 -0.24
C ASP A 312 25.41 11.92 0.63
N HIS A 313 26.41 12.71 0.25
CA HIS A 313 27.60 12.92 1.07
C HIS A 313 27.24 13.56 2.42
N TRP A 314 26.21 14.40 2.44
CA TRP A 314 25.72 15.05 3.66
C TRP A 314 25.38 14.02 4.75
N TRP A 315 24.69 12.93 4.39
CA TRP A 315 24.33 11.89 5.35
C TRP A 315 25.57 11.20 5.93
N THR A 316 26.55 10.92 5.08
CA THR A 316 27.81 10.28 5.51
C THR A 316 28.53 11.10 6.58
N MET A 317 28.48 12.42 6.48
CA MET A 317 29.14 13.33 7.41
C MET A 317 28.35 13.54 8.71
N ASN A 318 27.02 13.47 8.66
CA ASN A 318 26.15 13.84 9.79
C ASN A 318 25.50 12.66 10.50
N LYS A 319 25.59 11.44 9.94
CA LYS A 319 24.96 10.22 10.48
C LYS A 319 25.21 10.03 11.98
N ALA A 320 26.48 10.07 12.40
CA ALA A 320 26.83 9.85 13.80
C ALA A 320 26.19 10.88 14.73
N HIS A 321 26.09 12.15 14.30
CA HIS A 321 25.46 13.20 15.09
C HIS A 321 23.95 12.99 15.22
N ILE A 322 23.29 12.60 14.13
CA ILE A 322 21.85 12.30 14.12
C ILE A 322 21.52 11.08 14.98
N GLU A 323 22.28 9.99 14.84
CA GLU A 323 22.11 8.77 15.63
C GLU A 323 22.38 9.01 17.13
N ASN A 324 23.41 9.80 17.47
CA ASN A 324 23.70 10.19 18.85
C ASN A 324 22.59 11.05 19.48
N SER A 325 21.73 11.66 18.66
CA SER A 325 20.56 12.42 19.12
C SER A 325 19.32 11.53 19.32
N GLY A 326 19.46 10.21 19.14
CA GLY A 326 18.38 9.23 19.31
C GLY A 326 17.51 9.01 18.06
N ILE A 327 17.88 9.62 16.93
CA ILE A 327 17.11 9.52 15.68
C ILE A 327 17.75 8.45 14.80
N ILE A 328 17.05 7.32 14.65
CA ILE A 328 17.51 6.18 13.85
C ILE A 328 16.50 5.93 12.73
N PRO A 329 16.64 6.59 11.56
CA PRO A 329 15.72 6.40 10.45
C PRO A 329 15.96 5.03 9.79
N ILE A 330 14.89 4.40 9.31
CA ILE A 330 14.96 3.23 8.44
C ILE A 330 15.67 3.58 7.14
N THR A 331 15.37 4.77 6.61
CA THR A 331 15.90 5.25 5.35
C THR A 331 16.10 6.77 5.40
N PRO A 332 17.34 7.25 5.20
CA PRO A 332 17.64 8.67 5.03
C PRO A 332 17.66 9.04 3.55
N VAL A 333 17.02 10.15 3.19
CA VAL A 333 16.99 10.66 1.82
C VAL A 333 17.46 12.10 1.78
N CYS A 334 18.53 12.35 1.03
CA CYS A 334 19.11 13.67 0.83
C CYS A 334 18.63 14.26 -0.51
N ILE A 335 17.97 15.41 -0.44
CA ILE A 335 17.26 16.01 -1.58
C ILE A 335 17.43 17.52 -1.71
N THR A 336 17.11 17.99 -2.91
CA THR A 336 16.66 19.36 -3.14
C THR A 336 15.20 19.37 -3.60
N THR A 337 14.45 20.37 -3.15
CA THR A 337 13.05 20.58 -3.54
C THR A 337 12.89 21.74 -4.52
N THR A 338 14.00 22.31 -5.03
CA THR A 338 13.99 23.43 -5.97
C THR A 338 14.71 23.07 -7.26
N LYS A 339 14.21 23.58 -8.39
CA LYS A 339 14.93 23.52 -9.67
C LYS A 339 16.02 24.60 -9.77
N GLY A 340 16.09 25.52 -8.80
CA GLY A 340 16.98 26.68 -8.85
C GLY A 340 16.54 27.74 -9.87
N TYR A 341 17.19 28.89 -9.85
CA TYR A 341 16.99 29.92 -10.86
C TYR A 341 17.37 29.38 -12.24
N GLN A 342 16.56 29.64 -13.27
CA GLN A 342 16.77 29.13 -14.63
C GLN A 342 16.98 27.60 -14.72
N ASN A 343 16.41 26.83 -13.80
CA ASN A 343 16.47 25.36 -13.80
C ASN A 343 17.89 24.77 -13.63
N VAL A 344 18.83 25.51 -13.06
CA VAL A 344 20.23 25.06 -12.84
C VAL A 344 20.32 23.75 -12.03
N HIS A 345 19.35 23.46 -11.17
CA HIS A 345 19.29 22.23 -10.36
C HIS A 345 18.24 21.23 -10.84
N GLU A 346 17.69 21.37 -12.05
CA GLU A 346 16.60 20.53 -12.54
C GLU A 346 16.93 19.03 -12.56
N ALA A 347 18.15 18.66 -12.96
CA ALA A 347 18.59 17.26 -12.91
C ALA A 347 18.54 16.69 -11.48
N ARG A 348 19.04 17.46 -10.50
CA ARG A 348 19.03 17.08 -9.07
C ARG A 348 17.62 17.07 -8.50
N TYR A 349 16.74 17.95 -8.96
CA TYR A 349 15.32 17.95 -8.60
C TYR A 349 14.64 16.64 -9.05
N PHE A 350 14.85 16.21 -10.30
CA PHE A 350 14.30 14.94 -10.78
C PHE A 350 14.92 13.72 -10.09
N GLU A 351 16.22 13.75 -9.80
CA GLU A 351 16.88 12.74 -8.98
C GLU A 351 16.26 12.66 -7.58
N SER A 352 16.07 13.81 -6.93
CA SER A 352 15.43 13.93 -5.62
C SER A 352 14.02 13.34 -5.63
N ARG A 353 13.22 13.67 -6.64
CA ARG A 353 11.88 13.11 -6.81
C ARG A 353 11.92 11.59 -6.92
N LYS A 354 12.83 11.05 -7.72
CA LYS A 354 12.98 9.58 -7.87
C LYS A 354 13.36 8.91 -6.54
N LYS A 355 14.29 9.50 -5.78
CA LYS A 355 14.70 8.99 -4.45
C LYS A 355 13.51 8.95 -3.48
N VAL A 356 12.76 10.05 -3.37
CA VAL A 356 11.60 10.12 -2.47
C VAL A 356 10.50 9.14 -2.88
N LEU A 357 10.19 9.01 -4.17
CA LEU A 357 9.18 8.05 -4.63
C LEU A 357 9.57 6.60 -4.34
N ASN A 358 10.85 6.25 -4.48
CA ASN A 358 11.35 4.92 -4.12
C ASN A 358 11.24 4.67 -2.61
N MET A 359 11.62 5.65 -1.79
CA MET A 359 11.45 5.60 -0.33
C MET A 359 9.99 5.38 0.05
N LEU A 360 9.05 6.15 -0.52
CA LEU A 360 7.62 6.01 -0.24
C LEU A 360 7.11 4.61 -0.60
N ARG A 361 7.53 4.05 -1.74
CA ARG A 361 7.16 2.68 -2.13
C ARG A 361 7.68 1.64 -1.15
N GLU A 362 8.93 1.76 -0.73
CA GLU A 362 9.54 0.86 0.26
C GLU A 362 8.76 0.89 1.58
N LEU A 363 8.49 2.08 2.10
CA LEU A 363 7.77 2.25 3.37
C LEU A 363 6.29 1.88 3.24
N GLY A 364 5.65 2.24 2.13
CA GLY A 364 4.24 1.95 1.84
C GLY A 364 3.96 0.47 1.58
N SER A 365 4.98 -0.32 1.26
CA SER A 365 4.86 -1.78 1.13
C SER A 365 4.67 -2.49 2.48
N ARG A 366 5.02 -1.82 3.58
CA ARG A 366 4.86 -2.33 4.95
C ARG A 366 3.41 -2.23 5.41
N ASP A 367 3.07 -3.02 6.43
CA ASP A 367 1.80 -2.89 7.12
C ASP A 367 1.71 -1.54 7.82
N ALA A 368 0.52 -0.93 7.80
CA ALA A 368 0.29 0.34 8.47
C ALA A 368 0.24 0.15 9.99
N CYS A 369 0.87 1.05 10.72
CA CYS A 369 0.73 1.12 12.16
C CYS A 369 -0.64 1.68 12.55
N VAL A 370 -1.28 1.01 13.50
CA VAL A 370 -2.56 1.45 14.08
C VAL A 370 -2.33 1.81 15.53
N VAL A 371 -2.66 3.05 15.89
CA VAL A 371 -2.42 3.59 17.24
C VAL A 371 -3.61 3.34 18.15
N ASP A 372 -3.36 2.86 19.36
CA ASP A 372 -4.39 2.70 20.41
C ASP A 372 -4.36 3.89 21.38
N VAL A 373 -5.55 4.33 21.78
CA VAL A 373 -5.78 5.58 22.53
C VAL A 373 -5.48 5.42 24.03
N LYS A 374 -5.49 4.18 24.55
CA LYS A 374 -5.70 3.92 25.97
C LYS A 374 -4.58 4.37 26.92
N ASP A 375 -3.34 4.49 26.44
CA ASP A 375 -2.19 4.77 27.32
C ASP A 375 -1.53 6.15 27.09
N TRP A 376 -1.98 6.89 26.07
CA TRP A 376 -1.31 8.11 25.63
C TRP A 376 -1.32 9.22 26.70
N PHE A 377 -2.50 9.54 27.25
CA PHE A 377 -2.62 10.58 28.29
C PHE A 377 -1.91 10.24 29.61
N ALA A 378 -1.68 8.95 29.89
CA ALA A 378 -0.95 8.51 31.07
C ALA A 378 0.56 8.75 30.89
N ARG A 379 1.12 8.31 29.76
CA ARG A 379 2.53 8.51 29.40
C ARG A 379 2.89 9.98 29.23
N MET A 380 2.00 10.78 28.62
CA MET A 380 2.19 12.23 28.48
C MET A 380 2.30 12.94 29.84
N ARG A 381 1.51 12.52 30.84
CA ARG A 381 1.56 13.11 32.18
C ARG A 381 2.85 12.78 32.91
N GLU A 382 3.37 11.57 32.78
CA GLU A 382 4.66 11.18 33.37
C GLU A 382 5.83 11.95 32.73
N PHE A 383 5.73 12.27 31.44
CA PHE A 383 6.75 12.99 30.69
C PHE A 383 6.77 14.51 30.96
N LEU A 384 5.60 15.14 31.17
CA LEU A 384 5.48 16.58 31.41
C LEU A 384 5.74 17.00 32.87
N ILE A 385 5.80 16.05 33.80
CA ILE A 385 6.22 16.32 35.17
C ILE A 385 7.72 16.05 35.22
N PRO A 386 8.59 17.08 35.27
CA PRO A 386 10.00 16.83 35.45
C PRO A 386 10.15 16.13 36.81
N ALA A 387 10.86 14.99 36.83
CA ALA A 387 11.33 14.46 38.09
C ALA A 387 12.10 15.58 38.79
N LYS A 388 11.59 16.05 39.94
CA LYS A 388 12.32 16.99 40.81
C LYS A 388 13.71 16.40 41.05
N ARG A 389 14.74 17.00 40.49
CA ARG A 389 16.13 16.81 40.87
C ARG A 389 16.77 18.16 41.04
#